data_AF-A0A1G2Z169-F1
#
_entry.id   AF-A0A1G2Z169-F1
#
_cell.length_a   1.000
_cell.length_b   1.000
_cell.length_c   1.000
_cell.angle_alpha   90.00
_cell.angle_beta   90.00
_cell.angle_gamma   90.00
#
_symmetry.space_group_name_H-M   'P 1'
#
loop_
_entity.id
_entity.type
_entity.pdbx_description
1 polymer ?
#
loop_
_entity_poly.entity_id
_entity_poly.type
_entity_poly.pdbx_seq_one_letter_code
_entity_poly.pdbx_strand_id
1 'polypeptide(L)' 'MRGELDKCTAFIEARARRQKVQLEITCAERLPRLFIDPAELRQVLLNVMINSLQAMPSRGTLCLRVQYPYETTD' A
#
# COMPACT_ATOMS: atom_id res chain seq x y z
N MET A 1 -8.28 -1.74 6.80
CA MET A 1 -7.01 -2.04 6.09
C MET A 1 -7.23 -2.17 4.58
N ARG A 2 -7.80 -3.27 4.05
CA ARG A 2 -7.98 -3.45 2.59
C ARG A 2 -8.63 -2.25 1.88
N GLY A 3 -9.79 -1.81 2.35
CA GLY A 3 -10.46 -0.65 1.75
C GLY A 3 -9.65 0.66 1.82
N GLU A 4 -8.70 0.79 2.75
CA GLU A 4 -7.81 1.95 2.79
C GLU A 4 -6.64 1.80 1.81
N LEU A 5 -6.11 0.59 1.65
CA LEU A 5 -5.13 0.28 0.61
C LEU A 5 -5.68 0.52 -0.79
N ASP A 6 -6.92 0.12 -1.05
CA ASP A 6 -7.56 0.28 -2.35
C ASP A 6 -7.72 1.78 -2.70
N LYS A 7 -8.17 2.60 -1.73
CA LYS A 7 -8.27 4.06 -1.89
C LYS A 7 -6.90 4.69 -2.17
N CYS A 8 -5.86 4.33 -1.41
CA CYS A 8 -4.51 4.86 -1.64
C CYS A 8 -3.96 4.43 -3.00
N THR A 9 -4.18 3.18 -3.40
CA THR A 9 -3.74 2.64 -4.69
C THR A 9 -4.40 3.40 -5.84
N ALA A 10 -5.72 3.57 -5.80
CA ALA A 10 -6.47 4.34 -6.80
C ALA A 10 -5.98 5.79 -6.88
N PHE A 11 -5.65 6.42 -5.74
CA PHE A 11 -5.13 7.79 -5.71
C PHE A 11 -3.80 7.95 -6.45
N ILE A 12 -2.89 6.97 -6.35
CA ILE A 12 -1.56 7.05 -6.96
C ILE A 12 -1.47 6.44 -8.36
N GLU A 13 -2.47 5.65 -8.78
CA GLU A 13 -2.43 4.82 -9.99
C GLU A 13 -2.08 5.61 -11.26
N ALA A 14 -2.74 6.75 -11.47
CA ALA A 14 -2.50 7.57 -12.65
C ALA A 14 -1.05 8.11 -12.69
N ARG A 15 -0.49 8.44 -11.51
CA ARG A 15 0.91 8.90 -11.40
C ARG A 15 1.88 7.75 -11.66
N ALA A 16 1.65 6.60 -11.02
CA ALA A 16 2.46 5.41 -11.21
C ALA A 16 2.51 4.98 -12.69
N ARG A 17 1.36 4.97 -13.36
CA ARG A 17 1.26 4.69 -14.80
C ARG A 17 2.08 5.66 -15.65
N ARG A 18 1.99 6.97 -15.39
CA ARG A 18 2.79 7.99 -16.12
C ARG A 18 4.29 7.79 -15.92
N GLN A 19 4.70 7.41 -14.71
CA GLN A 19 6.10 7.15 -14.36
C GLN A 19 6.55 5.72 -14.71
N LYS A 20 5.73 4.91 -15.39
CA LYS A 20 6.03 3.49 -15.71
C LYS A 20 6.45 2.69 -14.47
N VAL A 21 5.83 3.00 -13.33
CA VAL A 21 6.01 2.27 -12.08
C VAL A 21 4.93 1.18 -11.99
N GLN A 22 5.37 -0.06 -11.83
CA GLN A 22 4.48 -1.19 -11.60
C GLN A 22 4.04 -1.20 -10.13
N LEU A 23 2.75 -1.34 -9.88
CA LEU A 23 2.19 -1.45 -8.54
C LEU A 23 1.91 -2.92 -8.21
N GLU A 24 2.51 -3.41 -7.13
CA GLU A 24 2.34 -4.77 -6.62
C GLU A 24 1.79 -4.71 -5.20
N ILE A 25 0.46 -4.61 -5.08
CA ILE A 25 -0.21 -4.43 -3.80
C ILE A 25 -0.86 -5.75 -3.38
N THR A 26 -0.45 -6.25 -2.21
CA THR A 26 -0.97 -7.48 -1.62
C THR A 26 -1.44 -7.21 -0.20
N CYS A 27 -2.62 -7.70 0.12
CA CYS A 27 -3.19 -7.64 1.46
C CYS A 27 -3.69 -9.03 1.81
N ALA A 28 -3.28 -9.56 2.95
CA ALA A 28 -3.79 -10.82 3.46
C ALA A 28 -5.31 -10.76 3.64
N GLU A 29 -6.00 -11.88 3.39
CA GLU A 29 -7.45 -11.98 3.58
C GLU A 29 -7.85 -11.86 5.05
N ARG A 30 -7.04 -12.47 5.92
CA ARG A 30 -7.25 -12.46 7.35
C ARG A 30 -6.21 -11.57 8.01
N LEU A 31 -6.71 -10.48 8.59
CA LEU A 31 -5.93 -9.54 9.39
C LEU A 31 -6.68 -9.32 10.71
N PRO A 32 -5.97 -9.11 11.83
CA PRO A 32 -6.62 -8.74 13.07
C PRO A 32 -7.35 -7.41 12.92
N ARG A 33 -8.34 -7.19 13.78
CA ARG A 33 -8.97 -5.87 13.88
C ARG A 33 -7.94 -4.89 14.44
N LEU A 34 -7.76 -3.77 13.75
CA LEU A 34 -6.88 -2.69 14.17
C LEU A 34 -7.73 -1.58 14.78
N PHE A 35 -7.33 -1.08 15.94
CA PHE A 35 -7.90 0.10 16.57
C PHE A 35 -7.09 1.32 16.11
N ILE A 36 -7.41 1.82 14.91
CA ILE A 36 -6.72 2.94 14.27
C ILE A 36 -7.73 3.79 13.52
N ASP A 37 -7.53 5.11 13.52
CA ASP A 37 -8.31 6.00 12.66
C ASP A 37 -7.97 5.69 11.18
N PRO A 38 -8.97 5.34 10.34
CA PRO A 38 -8.75 5.10 8.93
C PRO A 38 -8.11 6.28 8.18
N ALA A 39 -8.36 7.52 8.59
CA ALA A 39 -7.78 8.72 7.99
C ALA A 39 -6.28 8.83 8.24
N GLU A 40 -5.87 8.64 9.49
CA GLU A 40 -4.45 8.63 9.89
C GLU A 40 -3.69 7.51 9.14
N LEU A 41 -4.29 6.32 9.06
CA LEU A 41 -3.69 5.21 8.30
C LEU A 41 -3.51 5.55 6.82
N ARG A 42 -4.52 6.14 6.18
CA ARG A 42 -4.42 6.60 4.77
C ARG A 42 -3.29 7.58 4.58
N GLN A 43 -3.16 8.56 5.48
CA GLN A 43 -2.12 9.59 5.38
C GLN A 43 -0.72 8.97 5.43
N VAL A 44 -0.47 8.06 6.36
CA VAL A 44 0.82 7.36 6.46
C VAL A 44 1.10 6.54 5.19
N LEU A 45 0.11 5.78 4.71
CA LEU A 45 0.27 4.98 3.48
C LEU A 45 0.58 5.86 2.26
N LEU A 46 -0.14 6.96 2.09
CA LEU A 46 0.08 7.90 0.98
C LEU A 46 1.46 8.55 1.06
N ASN A 47 1.92 8.94 2.25
CA ASN A 47 3.25 9.53 2.40
C ASN A 47 4.33 8.57 1.91
N VAL A 48 4.29 7.30 2.31
CA VAL A 48 5.27 6.30 1.88
C VAL A 48 5.15 6.01 0.38
N MET A 49 3.93 5.88 -0.14
CA MET A 49 3.69 5.61 -1.56
C MET A 49 4.15 6.78 -2.45
N ILE A 50 3.85 8.02 -2.07
CA ILE A 50 4.27 9.22 -2.81
C ILE A 50 5.78 9.36 -2.79
N ASN A 51 6.42 9.17 -1.63
CA ASN A 51 7.88 9.21 -1.51
C ASN A 51 8.54 8.15 -2.41
N SER A 52 7.97 6.95 -2.48
CA SER A 52 8.44 5.89 -3.37
C SER A 52 8.35 6.29 -4.85
N LEU A 53 7.23 6.89 -5.26
CA LEU A 53 7.05 7.40 -6.63
C LEU A 53 7.97 8.59 -6.97
N GLN A 54 8.34 9.40 -5.98
CA GLN A 54 9.32 10.47 -6.16
C GLN A 54 10.74 9.91 -6.35
N ALA A 55 11.10 8.86 -5.62
CA ALA A 55 12.36 8.15 -5.78
C ALA A 55 12.47 7.38 -7.11
N MET A 56 11.33 7.09 -7.75
CA MET A 56 11.22 6.39 -9.05
C MET A 56 10.61 7.29 -10.14
N PRO A 57 11.31 8.35 -10.59
CA PRO A 57 10.71 9.36 -11.47
C PRO A 57 10.39 8.84 -12.89
N SER A 58 11.04 7.78 -13.36
CA SER A 58 10.98 7.32 -14.75
C SER A 58 10.54 5.87 -14.96
N ARG A 59 10.89 4.95 -14.06
CA ARG A 59 10.43 3.55 -14.01
C ARG A 59 10.76 2.91 -12.66
N GLY A 60 10.06 1.83 -12.31
CA GLY A 60 10.37 1.02 -11.14
C GLY A 60 9.22 0.11 -10.73
N THR A 61 9.28 -0.41 -9.51
CA THR A 61 8.22 -1.23 -8.91
C THR A 61 7.99 -0.77 -7.48
N LEU A 62 6.73 -0.47 -7.14
CA LEU A 62 6.28 -0.23 -5.78
C LEU A 62 5.55 -1.48 -5.29
N CYS A 63 6.15 -2.18 -4.33
CA CYS A 63 5.55 -3.32 -3.67
C CYS A 63 5.03 -2.92 -2.29
N LEU A 64 3.78 -3.27 -1.98
CA LEU A 64 3.24 -3.10 -0.64
C LEU A 64 2.51 -4.38 -0.21
N ARG A 65 2.94 -4.94 0.92
CA ARG A 65 2.42 -6.19 1.45
C ARG A 65 1.93 -5.98 2.87
N VAL A 66 0.66 -6.29 3.11
CA VAL A 66 0.09 -6.33 4.45
C VAL A 66 -0.17 -7.77 4.84
N GLN A 67 0.47 -8.20 5.90
CA GLN A 67 0.43 -9.55 6.41
C GLN A 67 0.31 -9.53 7.94
N TYR A 68 -0.36 -10.54 8.47
CA TYR A 68 -0.30 -10.87 9.89
C TYR A 68 0.31 -12.26 9.97
N PRO A 69 1.50 -12.43 10.58
CA PRO A 69 2.07 -13.75 10.75
C PRO A 69 1.12 -14.54 11.66
N TYR A 70 0.55 -15.62 11.13
CA TYR A 70 0.00 -16.65 11.99
C TYR A 70 1.20 -17.39 12.58
N GLU A 71 1.33 -17.43 13.90
CA GLU A 71 2.10 -18.49 14.52
C GLU A 71 1.47 -19.79 14.04
N THR A 72 2.24 -20.58 13.30
CA THR A 72 1.85 -21.93 12.96
C THR A 72 2.04 -22.71 14.25
N THR A 73 1.00 -22.84 15.06
CA THR A 73 1.00 -23.84 16.13
C THR A 73 0.87 -25.18 15.42
N ASP A 74 2.00 -25.90 15.33
CA ASP A 74 2.02 -27.35 15.07
C ASP A 74 1.16 -28.10 16.10
#